data_AF-A0A6C0KZ08-F1
#
_entry.id   AF-A0A6C0KZ08-F1
#
_cell.length_a   1.000
_cell.length_b   1.000
_cell.length_c   1.000
_cell.angle_alpha   90.00
_cell.angle_beta   90.00
_cell.angle_gamma   90.00
#
_symmetry.space_group_name_H-M   'P 1'
#
loop_
_entity.id
_entity.type
_entity.pdbx_description
1 polymer ?
#
loop_
_entity_poly.entity_id
_entity_poly.type
_entity_poly.pdbx_seq_one_letter_code
_entity_poly.pdbx_strand_id
1 'polypeptide(L)'
;MNRIFMLFLYLITPLLGSIRNYSKYKQIHFRVFIRTPLIYLLIHSLFHCSVWQTLIYERWFFLLYKTSFSIYNDDYHKRKNKYIQKYGLKYSS
;
A
#
# COMPACT_ATOMS: atom_id res chain seq x y z
N MET A 1 -14.42 -8.73 -22.75
CA MET A 1 -14.46 -7.59 -21.79
C MET A 1 -13.87 -6.36 -22.49
N ASN A 2 -14.54 -5.21 -22.45
CA ASN A 2 -14.17 -4.04 -23.26
C ASN A 2 -12.83 -3.46 -22.79
N ARG A 3 -11.87 -3.18 -23.69
CA ARG A 3 -10.52 -2.68 -23.31
C ARG A 3 -10.58 -1.37 -22.52
N ILE A 4 -11.57 -0.53 -22.85
CA ILE A 4 -11.86 0.73 -22.16
C ILE A 4 -12.22 0.47 -20.69
N PHE A 5 -13.06 -0.54 -20.42
CA PHE A 5 -13.44 -0.90 -19.06
C PHE A 5 -12.23 -1.36 -18.23
N MET A 6 -11.31 -2.10 -18.84
CA MET A 6 -10.06 -2.51 -18.19
C MET A 6 -9.17 -1.32 -17.81
N LEU A 7 -9.10 -0.29 -18.65
CA LEU A 7 -8.34 0.94 -18.33
C LEU A 7 -8.97 1.73 -17.18
N PHE A 8 -10.30 1.75 -17.08
CA PHE A 8 -10.98 2.39 -15.95
C PHE A 8 -10.64 1.75 -14.60
N LEU A 9 -10.38 0.44 -14.56
CA LEU A 9 -9.97 -0.23 -13.31
C LEU A 9 -8.64 0.30 -12.75
N TYR A 10 -7.72 0.75 -13.62
CA TYR A 10 -6.46 1.36 -13.20
C TYR A 10 -6.62 2.76 -12.60
N LEU A 11 -7.75 3.44 -12.86
CA LEU A 11 -8.09 4.74 -12.28
C LEU A 11 -8.96 4.60 -11.03
N ILE A 12 -9.90 3.66 -11.02
CA ILE A 12 -10.78 3.41 -9.88
C ILE A 12 -9.95 3.02 -8.64
N THR A 13 -8.97 2.15 -8.79
CA THR A 13 -8.16 1.66 -7.67
C THR A 13 -7.37 2.77 -6.94
N PRO A 14 -6.61 3.66 -7.61
CA PRO A 14 -5.93 4.78 -6.95
C PRO A 14 -6.90 5.85 -6.42
N LEU A 15 -8.06 6.06 -7.08
CA LEU A 15 -9.12 6.94 -6.57
C LEU A 15 -9.68 6.42 -5.24
N LEU A 16 -10.07 5.14 -5.19
CA LEU A 16 -10.54 4.49 -3.95
C LEU A 16 -9.46 4.53 -2.85
N GLY A 17 -8.20 4.31 -3.22
CA GLY A 17 -7.06 4.44 -2.31
C GLY A 17 -6.94 5.85 -1.71
N SER A 18 -7.17 6.88 -2.52
CA SER A 18 -7.11 8.29 -2.10
C SER A 18 -8.32 8.68 -1.24
N ILE A 19 -9.52 8.21 -1.58
CA ILE A 19 -10.72 8.39 -0.75
C ILE A 19 -10.52 7.77 0.63
N ARG A 20 -9.95 6.57 0.71
CA ARG A 20 -9.61 5.92 1.99
C ARG A 20 -8.57 6.71 2.77
N ASN A 21 -7.55 7.26 2.10
CA ASN A 21 -6.54 8.10 2.75
C ASN A 21 -7.18 9.37 3.34
N TYR A 22 -8.06 10.01 2.58
CA TYR A 22 -8.81 11.17 3.03
C TYR A 22 -9.73 10.83 4.22
N SER A 23 -10.42 9.69 4.19
CA SER A 23 -11.27 9.26 5.32
C SER A 23 -10.49 9.14 6.63
N LYS A 24 -9.28 8.56 6.58
CA LYS A 24 -8.44 8.30 7.76
C LYS A 24 -7.65 9.53 8.25
N TYR A 25 -7.10 10.31 7.34
CA TYR A 25 -6.15 11.39 7.68
C TYR A 25 -6.68 12.80 7.36
N LYS A 26 -7.88 12.90 6.76
CA LYS A 26 -8.50 14.15 6.29
C LYS A 26 -7.64 14.97 5.30
N GLN A 27 -6.64 14.32 4.70
CA GLN A 27 -5.72 14.93 3.74
C GLN A 27 -5.59 14.06 2.50
N ILE A 28 -5.51 14.70 1.33
CA ILE A 28 -5.23 14.05 0.06
C ILE A 28 -3.74 14.23 -0.24
N HIS A 29 -2.98 13.15 -0.16
CA HIS A 29 -1.57 13.18 -0.56
C HIS A 29 -1.42 12.70 -1.99
N PHE A 30 -1.09 13.62 -2.90
CA PHE A 30 -0.88 13.31 -4.32
C PHE A 30 0.18 12.21 -4.54
N ARG A 31 1.21 12.16 -3.68
CA ARG A 31 2.23 11.09 -3.69
C ARG A 31 1.64 9.69 -3.51
N VAL A 32 0.59 9.55 -2.72
CA VAL A 32 -0.09 8.25 -2.50
C VAL A 32 -0.88 7.87 -3.74
N PHE A 33 -1.52 8.84 -4.40
CA PHE A 33 -2.26 8.62 -5.63
C PHE A 33 -1.35 8.17 -6.78
N ILE A 34 -0.25 8.89 -7.04
CA ILE A 34 0.63 8.63 -8.20
C ILE A 34 1.44 7.34 -8.09
N ARG A 35 1.72 6.88 -6.86
CA ARG A 35 2.49 5.65 -6.63
C ARG A 35 1.82 4.42 -7.24
N THR A 36 0.50 4.33 -7.16
CA THR A 36 -0.29 3.19 -7.66
C THR A 36 -0.22 3.05 -9.18
N PRO A 37 -0.50 4.09 -9.99
CA PRO A 37 -0.29 4.05 -11.45
C PRO A 37 1.16 3.74 -11.84
N LEU A 38 2.15 4.28 -11.12
CA LEU A 38 3.57 3.99 -11.39
C LEU A 38 3.89 2.51 -11.19
N ILE A 39 3.36 1.88 -10.14
CA ILE A 39 3.54 0.45 -9.89
C ILE A 39 2.82 -0.39 -10.96
N TYR A 40 1.65 0.03 -11.42
CA TYR A 40 0.99 -0.65 -12.55
C TYR A 40 1.85 -0.61 -13.81
N LEU A 41 2.45 0.54 -14.14
CA LEU A 41 3.35 0.67 -15.27
C LEU A 41 4.58 -0.25 -15.13
N LEU A 42 5.21 -0.27 -13.94
CA LEU A 42 6.35 -1.15 -13.66
C LEU A 42 5.98 -2.62 -13.81
N ILE A 43 4.90 -3.08 -13.19
CA ILE A 43 4.47 -4.48 -13.23
C ILE A 43 4.10 -4.87 -14.66
N HIS A 44 3.37 -4.02 -15.38
CA HIS A 44 2.96 -4.30 -16.74
C HIS A 44 4.17 -4.36 -17.69
N SER A 45 5.15 -3.46 -17.52
CA SER A 45 6.40 -3.46 -18.30
C SER A 45 7.29 -4.67 -18.00
N LEU A 46 7.32 -5.16 -16.76
CA LEU A 46 8.18 -6.29 -16.37
C LEU A 46 7.59 -7.65 -16.74
N PHE A 47 6.28 -7.82 -16.58
CA PHE A 47 5.65 -9.14 -16.67
C PHE A 47 4.68 -9.30 -17.85
N HIS A 48 4.39 -8.24 -18.62
CA HIS A 48 3.44 -8.25 -19.75
C HIS A 48 2.12 -8.99 -19.44
N CYS A 49 1.58 -8.75 -18.25
CA CYS A 49 0.42 -9.48 -17.73
C CYS A 49 -0.90 -8.79 -18.07
N SER A 50 -1.99 -9.55 -17.97
CA SER A 50 -3.35 -9.03 -18.06
C SER A 50 -3.66 -8.04 -16.93
N VAL A 51 -4.65 -7.17 -17.13
CA VAL A 51 -5.04 -6.13 -16.17
C VAL A 51 -5.34 -6.68 -14.78
N TRP A 52 -6.05 -7.81 -14.69
CA TRP A 52 -6.37 -8.46 -13.43
C TRP A 52 -5.13 -8.97 -12.70
N GLN A 53 -4.20 -9.58 -13.43
CA GLN A 53 -2.92 -10.03 -12.86
C GLN A 53 -2.10 -8.85 -12.36
N THR A 54 -2.06 -7.73 -13.10
CA THR A 54 -1.40 -6.50 -12.63
C THR A 54 -1.98 -5.98 -11.32
N LEU A 55 -3.31 -5.99 -11.17
CA LEU A 55 -3.97 -5.58 -9.92
C LEU A 55 -3.60 -6.53 -8.77
N ILE A 56 -3.56 -7.84 -9.00
CA ILE A 56 -3.17 -8.82 -7.98
C ILE A 56 -1.70 -8.62 -7.59
N TYR A 57 -0.79 -8.51 -8.56
CA TYR A 57 0.63 -8.32 -8.31
C TYR A 57 0.94 -7.01 -7.61
N GLU A 58 0.19 -5.94 -7.88
CA GLU A 58 0.31 -4.70 -7.12
C GLU A 58 0.05 -4.93 -5.63
N ARG A 59 -1.01 -5.67 -5.27
CA ARG A 59 -1.31 -6.00 -3.87
C ARG A 59 -0.18 -6.78 -3.21
N TRP A 60 0.34 -7.81 -3.89
CA TRP A 60 1.46 -8.61 -3.38
C TRP A 60 2.73 -7.79 -3.24
N PHE A 61 3.04 -6.95 -4.23
CA PHE A 61 4.19 -6.06 -4.18
C PHE A 61 4.12 -5.09 -3.00
N PHE A 62 2.98 -4.44 -2.78
CA PHE A 62 2.79 -3.54 -1.65
C PHE A 62 2.82 -4.25 -0.30
N LEU A 63 2.33 -5.49 -0.23
CA LEU A 63 2.40 -6.31 0.96
C LEU A 63 3.86 -6.62 1.31
N LEU A 64 4.61 -7.18 0.35
CA LEU A 64 6.02 -7.51 0.52
C LEU A 64 6.85 -6.27 0.87
N TYR A 65 6.68 -5.17 0.15
CA TYR A 65 7.35 -3.90 0.43
C TYR A 65 7.13 -3.44 1.88
N LYS A 66 5.88 -3.46 2.36
CA LYS A 66 5.57 -3.03 3.73
C LYS A 66 6.14 -3.97 4.77
N THR A 67 6.10 -5.27 4.52
CA THR A 67 6.69 -6.28 5.42
C THR A 67 8.20 -6.09 5.52
N SER A 68 8.91 -6.01 4.39
CA SER A 68 10.36 -5.78 4.37
C SER A 68 10.74 -4.46 5.04
N PHE A 69 10.01 -3.37 4.75
CA PHE A 69 10.26 -2.08 5.38
C PHE A 69 10.01 -2.08 6.89
N SER A 70 8.98 -2.80 7.34
CA SER A 70 8.65 -2.95 8.77
C SER A 70 9.73 -3.75 9.51
N ILE A 71 10.28 -4.79 8.89
CA ILE A 71 11.37 -5.59 9.44
C ILE A 71 12.64 -4.74 9.52
N TYR A 72 12.99 -4.06 8.43
CA TYR A 72 14.17 -3.20 8.36
C TYR A 72 14.16 -2.08 9.42
N ASN A 73 13.00 -1.47 9.66
CA ASN A 73 12.87 -0.38 10.62
C ASN A 73 12.69 -0.83 12.07
N ASP A 74 12.61 -2.13 12.33
CA ASP A 74 12.28 -2.66 13.65
C ASP A 74 11.03 -2.00 14.26
N ASP A 75 9.97 -1.92 13.44
CA ASP A 75 8.71 -1.30 13.82
C ASP A 75 8.08 -1.98 15.04
N TYR A 76 8.38 -3.26 15.25
CA TYR A 76 7.89 -4.04 16.37
C TYR A 76 8.42 -3.50 17.70
N HIS A 77 9.74 -3.43 17.87
CA HIS A 77 10.32 -2.95 19.13
C HIS A 77 10.00 -1.47 19.37
N LYS A 78 9.99 -0.64 18.32
CA LYS A 78 9.59 0.77 18.44
C LYS A 78 8.17 0.95 18.96
N ARG A 79 7.21 0.20 18.41
CA ARG A 79 5.81 0.25 18.89
C ARG A 79 5.69 -0.32 20.28
N LYS A 80 6.32 -1.47 20.57
CA LYS A 80 6.36 -2.06 21.91
C LYS A 80 6.83 -1.04 22.95
N ASN A 81 7.95 -0.37 22.70
CA ASN A 81 8.51 0.65 23.58
C ASN A 81 7.57 1.85 23.75
N LYS A 82 6.92 2.31 22.67
CA LYS A 82 5.90 3.37 22.73
C LYS A 82 4.72 2.99 23.64
N TYR A 83 4.26 1.74 23.58
CA TYR A 83 3.15 1.26 24.41
C TYR A 83 3.58 1.05 25.87
N ILE A 84 4.80 0.54 26.12
CA ILE A 84 5.40 0.48 27.46
C ILE A 84 5.40 1.86 28.11
N GLN A 85 5.91 2.86 27.39
CA GLN A 85 5.97 4.23 27.89
C GLN A 85 4.59 4.84 28.11
N LYS A 86 3.64 4.60 27.19
CA LYS A 86 2.30 5.18 27.26
C LYS A 86 1.45 4.60 28.39
N TYR A 87 1.59 3.31 28.67
CA TYR A 87 0.71 2.59 29.61
C TYR A 87 1.44 2.06 30.85
N GLY A 88 2.75 2.32 30.99
CA GLY A 88 3.55 1.83 32.13
C GLY A 88 3.66 0.31 32.21
N LEU A 89 3.52 -0.39 31.08
CA LEU A 89 3.47 -1.85 31.04
C LEU A 89 4.81 -2.45 31.48
N LYS A 90 4.81 -3.18 32.59
CA LYS A 90 5.94 -4.01 33.00
C LYS A 90 5.76 -5.40 32.40
N TYR A 91 6.60 -5.73 31.43
CA TYR A 91 6.69 -7.09 30.92
C TYR A 91 7.67 -7.85 31.81
N SER A 92 7.21 -8.86 32.52
CA SER A 92 8.08 -9.89 33.09
C SER A 92 8.57 -10.78 31.95
N SER A 93 9.88 -10.83 31.77
CA SER A 93 10.57 -11.74 30.84
C SER A 93 10.31 -13.20 31.20
#